data_AF-A0A3B6EAW0-F1
#
_entry.id   AF-A0A3B6EAW0-F1
#
_cell.length_a   1.000
_cell.length_b   1.000
_cell.length_c   1.000
_cell.angle_alpha   90.00
_cell.angle_beta   90.00
_cell.angle_gamma   90.00
#
_symmetry.space_group_name_H-M   'P 1'
#
loop_
_entity.id
_entity.type
_entity.pdbx_description
1 polymer ?
#
loop_
_entity_poly.entity_id
_entity_poly.type
_entity_poly.pdbx_seq_one_letter_code
_entity_poly.pdbx_strand_id
1 'polypeptide(L)'
;MRARTADHLEALSLEIERKLHKALNSNSQRLKLLQQLFADIALKIDDRARDKILSTNNEGIAPVDEREDSHLCFYEILANHYVKVPQSGRRILELIVQLWSQSFAANIFALLFHRWLFEVSLEGKEVSLRYSSALVQGATNVFWIDIQTNTRYFLPLYHYLLEEVALVPDQLIKISPQAGRNLFCLLSRFMLFYDQDHLLTSFLGHFPAFPNSFLVGGAADYFVIELTDQLQKLKVEPVLLHYLSRMTILQGWELRMSTSTRLKSCLYSFTSPGGPAYPTRAVRHAAWNTLDLLFPVGRYPRHVISLFFRLLYPWYWPSSCWNFVMTCVSTIYYYILNLLVSIWENMRRRDHQRMHRE
;
A
#
# COMPACT_ATOMS: atom_id res chain seq x y z
N MET A 1 -14.87 13.07 33.88
CA MET A 1 -14.40 13.62 32.58
C MET A 1 -14.67 12.69 31.39
N ARG A 2 -14.62 11.35 31.53
CA ARG A 2 -15.06 10.36 30.51
C ARG A 2 -16.46 10.63 29.92
N ALA A 3 -17.40 11.12 30.73
CA ALA A 3 -18.74 11.51 30.28
C ALA A 3 -18.70 12.58 29.18
N ARG A 4 -17.91 13.66 29.35
CA ARG A 4 -17.85 14.77 28.37
C ARG A 4 -17.30 14.35 27.00
N THR A 5 -16.35 13.42 26.96
CA THR A 5 -15.83 12.86 25.71
C THR A 5 -16.83 11.94 25.04
N ALA A 6 -17.55 11.11 25.81
CA ALA A 6 -18.62 10.28 25.28
C ALA A 6 -19.78 11.13 24.73
N ASP A 7 -20.16 12.21 25.44
CA ASP A 7 -21.19 13.16 25.02
C ASP A 7 -20.80 13.88 23.71
N HIS A 8 -19.51 14.23 23.54
CA HIS A 8 -19.04 14.87 22.31
C HIS A 8 -19.04 13.90 21.11
N LEU A 9 -18.65 12.65 21.31
CA LEU A 9 -18.68 11.64 20.25
C LEU A 9 -20.11 11.30 19.84
N GLU A 10 -21.04 11.20 20.78
CA GLU A 10 -22.47 11.01 20.46
C GLU A 10 -23.02 12.23 19.70
N ALA A 11 -22.60 13.45 20.04
CA ALA A 11 -22.98 14.65 19.29
C ALA A 11 -22.46 14.62 17.84
N LEU A 12 -21.23 14.15 17.61
CA LEU A 12 -20.67 13.94 16.27
C LEU A 12 -21.44 12.85 15.51
N SER A 13 -21.78 11.74 16.16
CA SER A 13 -22.59 10.68 15.58
C SER A 13 -23.98 11.18 15.16
N LEU A 14 -24.63 12.01 15.97
CA LEU A 14 -25.90 12.67 15.62
C LEU A 14 -25.74 13.62 14.42
N GLU A 15 -24.60 14.31 14.27
CA GLU A 15 -24.34 15.14 13.10
C GLU A 15 -24.19 14.31 11.82
N ILE A 16 -23.46 13.19 11.90
CA ILE A 16 -23.32 12.22 10.80
C ILE A 16 -24.71 11.69 10.41
N GLU A 17 -25.52 11.29 11.40
CA GLU A 17 -26.89 10.82 11.20
C GLU A 17 -27.76 11.86 10.47
N ARG A 18 -27.70 13.14 10.90
CA ARG A 18 -28.42 14.24 10.24
C ARG A 18 -27.96 14.45 8.79
N LYS A 19 -26.65 14.41 8.52
CA LYS A 19 -26.11 14.55 7.15
C LYS A 19 -26.57 13.41 6.24
N LEU A 20 -26.61 12.17 6.75
CA LEU A 20 -27.11 11.01 6.01
C LEU A 20 -28.61 11.10 5.72
N HIS A 21 -29.43 11.49 6.69
CA HIS A 21 -30.87 11.74 6.46
C HIS A 21 -31.09 12.82 5.38
N LYS A 22 -30.32 13.91 5.42
CA LYS A 22 -30.38 14.95 4.39
C LYS A 22 -30.02 14.39 3.00
N ALA A 23 -29.01 13.51 2.93
CA ALA A 23 -28.61 12.85 1.69
C ALA A 23 -29.67 11.87 1.16
N LEU A 24 -30.42 11.19 2.04
CA LEU A 24 -31.56 10.37 1.65
C LEU A 24 -32.68 11.22 1.02
N ASN A 25 -33.05 12.31 1.70
CA ASN A 25 -34.17 13.16 1.30
C ASN A 25 -33.87 14.04 0.06
N SER A 26 -32.60 14.32 -0.23
CA SER A 26 -32.20 15.25 -1.30
C SER A 26 -31.49 14.54 -2.45
N ASN A 27 -32.25 14.01 -3.43
CA ASN A 27 -31.71 13.32 -4.62
C ASN A 27 -30.61 14.12 -5.35
N SER A 28 -30.82 15.42 -5.58
CA SER A 28 -29.90 16.27 -6.36
C SER A 28 -28.59 16.61 -5.63
N GLN A 29 -28.61 16.68 -4.30
CA GLN A 29 -27.44 17.04 -3.49
C GLN A 29 -26.75 15.83 -2.87
N ARG A 30 -27.34 14.63 -2.99
CA ARG A 30 -26.88 13.40 -2.32
C ARG A 30 -25.39 13.14 -2.51
N LEU A 31 -24.91 13.17 -3.75
CA LEU A 31 -23.49 12.95 -4.07
C LEU A 31 -22.58 13.91 -3.31
N LYS A 32 -22.90 15.20 -3.36
CA LYS A 32 -22.11 16.26 -2.71
C LYS A 32 -22.12 16.11 -1.19
N LEU A 33 -23.28 15.77 -0.60
CA LEU A 33 -23.41 15.55 0.83
C LEU A 33 -22.60 14.35 1.31
N LEU A 34 -22.61 13.25 0.57
CA LEU A 34 -21.81 12.07 0.91
C LEU A 34 -20.31 12.32 0.73
N GLN A 35 -19.92 13.06 -0.30
CA GLN A 35 -18.53 13.48 -0.48
C GLN A 35 -18.04 14.38 0.66
N GLN A 36 -18.85 15.35 1.09
CA GLN A 36 -18.55 16.21 2.23
C GLN A 36 -18.43 15.40 3.51
N LEU A 37 -19.39 14.51 3.77
CA LEU A 37 -19.37 13.64 4.94
C LEU A 37 -18.12 12.76 4.97
N PHE A 38 -17.74 12.18 3.82
CA PHE A 38 -16.50 11.41 3.70
C PHE A 38 -15.27 12.26 4.05
N ALA A 39 -15.18 13.49 3.51
CA ALA A 39 -14.07 14.39 3.79
C ALA A 39 -14.00 14.77 5.27
N ASP A 40 -15.14 15.06 5.91
CA ASP A 40 -15.23 15.39 7.33
C ASP A 40 -14.76 14.22 8.22
N ILE A 41 -15.16 12.99 7.88
CA ILE A 41 -14.77 11.76 8.61
C ILE A 41 -13.29 11.42 8.44
N ALA A 42 -12.74 11.67 7.25
CA ALA A 42 -11.33 11.44 6.94
C ALA A 42 -10.39 12.55 7.45
N LEU A 43 -10.93 13.57 8.10
CA LEU A 43 -10.16 14.73 8.54
C LEU A 43 -9.22 14.38 9.71
N LYS A 44 -8.02 14.96 9.68
CA LYS A 44 -7.00 14.81 10.73
C LYS A 44 -7.42 15.56 11.98
N ILE A 45 -7.20 14.96 13.15
CA ILE A 45 -7.45 15.61 14.42
C ILE A 45 -6.30 16.54 14.77
N ASP A 46 -6.65 17.79 15.06
CA ASP A 46 -5.71 18.82 15.53
C ASP A 46 -4.89 18.34 16.73
N ASP A 47 -3.60 18.68 16.76
CA ASP A 47 -2.66 18.19 17.77
C ASP A 47 -3.12 18.50 19.21
N ARG A 48 -3.72 19.68 19.42
CA ARG A 48 -4.30 20.09 20.71
C ARG A 48 -5.45 19.20 21.19
N ALA A 49 -6.25 18.67 20.26
CA ALA A 49 -7.33 17.74 20.57
C ALA A 49 -6.78 16.32 20.77
N ARG A 50 -5.74 15.95 20.02
CA ARG A 50 -5.03 14.66 20.14
C ARG A 50 -4.46 14.46 21.54
N ASP A 51 -3.74 15.43 22.08
CA ASP A 51 -3.12 15.35 23.42
C ASP A 51 -4.15 15.12 24.52
N LYS A 52 -5.33 15.75 24.40
CA LYS A 52 -6.43 15.59 25.35
C LYS A 52 -7.07 14.20 25.30
N ILE A 53 -7.11 13.60 24.11
CA ILE A 53 -7.71 12.27 23.89
C ILE A 53 -6.73 11.18 24.34
N LEU A 54 -5.45 11.31 24.00
CA LEU A 54 -4.39 10.36 24.38
C LEU A 54 -4.14 10.37 25.90
N SER A 55 -4.06 11.56 26.53
CA SER A 55 -3.91 11.67 27.99
C SER A 55 -5.08 11.08 28.79
N THR A 56 -6.24 10.90 28.17
CA THR A 56 -7.43 10.31 28.81
C THR A 56 -7.51 8.78 28.65
N ASN A 57 -6.79 8.19 27.69
CA ASN A 57 -6.92 6.79 27.25
C ASN A 57 -5.76 5.87 27.70
N ASN A 58 -5.11 6.14 28.84
CA ASN A 58 -3.99 5.34 29.38
C ASN A 58 -4.34 3.88 29.81
N GLU A 59 -5.45 3.32 29.33
CA GLU A 59 -5.80 1.91 29.46
C GLU A 59 -6.01 1.32 28.06
N GLY A 60 -4.95 0.72 27.49
CA GLY A 60 -5.07 -0.30 26.44
C GLY A 60 -4.73 0.06 25.00
N ILE A 61 -4.05 1.17 24.72
CA ILE A 61 -3.44 1.37 23.39
C ILE A 61 -2.03 0.77 23.45
N ALA A 62 -1.76 -0.21 22.58
CA ALA A 62 -0.48 -0.88 22.39
C ALA A 62 0.67 0.15 22.22
N PRO A 63 1.94 -0.19 22.56
CA PRO A 63 3.01 0.79 22.59
C PRO A 63 3.12 1.47 21.23
N VAL A 64 3.12 2.79 21.26
CA VAL A 64 3.35 3.66 20.11
C VAL A 64 4.69 3.27 19.51
N ASP A 65 4.66 2.52 18.42
CA ASP A 65 5.84 2.32 17.58
C ASP A 65 6.27 3.72 17.13
N GLU A 66 7.53 4.08 17.37
CA GLU A 66 8.15 5.37 17.02
C GLU A 66 8.28 5.54 15.50
N ARG A 67 7.25 5.21 14.73
CA ARG A 67 7.18 5.40 13.29
C ARG A 67 6.50 6.73 13.03
N GLU A 68 7.26 7.62 12.43
CA GLU A 68 6.93 8.99 12.03
C GLU A 68 5.48 9.12 11.54
N ASP A 69 4.76 10.11 12.10
CA ASP A 69 3.45 10.60 11.67
C ASP A 69 2.22 9.68 11.84
N SER A 70 1.99 9.17 13.06
CA SER A 70 0.63 8.71 13.45
C SER A 70 -0.34 9.88 13.50
N HIS A 71 -0.94 10.19 12.35
CA HIS A 71 -1.99 11.17 12.22
C HIS A 71 -3.33 10.54 12.63
N LEU A 72 -3.77 10.80 13.86
CA LEU A 72 -5.07 10.34 14.33
C LEU A 72 -6.20 11.03 13.54
N CYS A 73 -7.02 10.25 12.85
CA CYS A 73 -8.17 10.74 12.08
C CYS A 73 -9.50 10.53 12.82
N PHE A 74 -10.52 11.33 12.50
CA PHE A 74 -11.84 11.22 13.18
C PHE A 74 -12.47 9.83 13.05
N TYR A 75 -12.30 9.17 11.89
CA TYR A 75 -12.86 7.83 11.67
C TYR A 75 -12.36 6.79 12.67
N GLU A 76 -11.11 6.88 13.13
CA GLU A 76 -10.55 5.91 14.08
C GLU A 76 -11.27 5.99 15.43
N ILE A 77 -11.52 7.22 15.90
CA ILE A 77 -12.23 7.44 17.16
C ILE A 77 -13.68 7.00 17.04
N LEU A 78 -14.33 7.34 15.93
CA LEU A 78 -15.73 6.98 15.70
C LEU A 78 -15.92 5.46 15.57
N ALA A 79 -15.00 4.77 14.87
CA ALA A 79 -15.03 3.32 14.78
C ALA A 79 -14.91 2.66 16.17
N ASN A 80 -14.00 3.15 17.02
CA ASN A 80 -13.87 2.70 18.41
C ASN A 80 -15.13 3.00 19.24
N HIS A 81 -15.73 4.17 19.02
CA HIS A 81 -16.94 4.57 19.71
C HIS A 81 -18.11 3.67 19.35
N TYR A 82 -18.30 3.33 18.07
CA TYR A 82 -19.40 2.46 17.64
C TYR A 82 -19.26 1.03 18.13
N VAL A 83 -18.04 0.54 18.38
CA VAL A 83 -17.87 -0.73 19.11
C VAL A 83 -18.34 -0.61 20.56
N LYS A 84 -17.96 0.46 21.25
CA LYS A 84 -18.32 0.69 22.67
C LYS A 84 -19.81 1.01 22.87
N VAL A 85 -20.43 1.68 21.91
CA VAL A 85 -21.86 2.09 21.92
C VAL A 85 -22.52 1.62 20.62
N PRO A 86 -22.85 0.32 20.49
CA PRO A 86 -23.37 -0.26 19.24
C PRO A 86 -24.68 0.35 18.75
N GLN A 87 -25.51 0.86 19.67
CA GLN A 87 -26.79 1.48 19.32
C GLN A 87 -26.63 2.74 18.47
N SER A 88 -25.62 3.55 18.75
CA SER A 88 -25.31 4.77 17.99
C SER A 88 -24.86 4.42 16.56
N GLY A 89 -23.95 3.44 16.46
CA GLY A 89 -23.50 2.90 15.17
C GLY A 89 -24.63 2.28 14.35
N ARG A 90 -25.56 1.56 14.99
CA ARG A 90 -26.66 0.88 14.29
C ARG A 90 -27.60 1.84 13.55
N ARG A 91 -27.93 3.00 14.14
CA ARG A 91 -28.76 4.03 13.47
C ARG A 91 -28.10 4.53 12.18
N ILE A 92 -26.80 4.81 12.25
CA ILE A 92 -26.02 5.28 11.11
C ILE A 92 -25.88 4.17 10.06
N LEU A 93 -25.63 2.94 10.49
CA LEU A 93 -25.51 1.78 9.60
C LEU A 93 -26.78 1.59 8.76
N GLU A 94 -27.96 1.65 9.39
CA GLU A 94 -29.25 1.49 8.71
C GLU A 94 -29.45 2.55 7.60
N LEU A 95 -28.98 3.79 7.81
CA LEU A 95 -29.02 4.85 6.81
C LEU A 95 -28.02 4.60 5.67
N ILE A 96 -26.81 4.16 5.98
CA ILE A 96 -25.80 3.84 4.95
C ILE A 96 -26.27 2.68 4.07
N VAL A 97 -26.92 1.67 4.65
CA VAL A 97 -27.51 0.54 3.90
C VAL A 97 -28.54 1.01 2.88
N GLN A 98 -29.35 2.03 3.20
CA GLN A 98 -30.28 2.63 2.24
C GLN A 98 -29.57 3.40 1.11
N LEU A 99 -28.35 3.86 1.35
CA LEU A 99 -27.52 4.62 0.41
C LEU A 99 -26.46 3.76 -0.30
N TRP A 100 -26.51 2.44 -0.18
CA TRP A 100 -25.42 1.54 -0.62
C TRP A 100 -25.05 1.64 -2.10
N SER A 101 -26.03 1.96 -2.95
CA SER A 101 -25.84 2.12 -4.40
C SER A 101 -25.11 3.41 -4.78
N GLN A 102 -24.90 4.31 -3.81
CA GLN A 102 -24.34 5.63 -4.04
C GLN A 102 -22.83 5.61 -3.85
N SER A 103 -22.12 6.42 -4.64
CA SER A 103 -20.69 6.67 -4.43
C SER A 103 -20.42 7.20 -3.02
N PHE A 104 -19.25 6.90 -2.49
CA PHE A 104 -18.81 7.19 -1.11
C PHE A 104 -19.52 6.41 0.00
N ALA A 105 -20.69 5.79 -0.21
CA ALA A 105 -21.37 5.03 0.84
C ALA A 105 -20.50 3.87 1.38
N ALA A 106 -19.91 3.07 0.48
CA ALA A 106 -18.98 2.01 0.87
C ALA A 106 -17.71 2.56 1.55
N ASN A 107 -17.22 3.73 1.13
CA ASN A 107 -16.02 4.36 1.71
C ASN A 107 -16.30 4.79 3.15
N ILE A 108 -17.41 5.49 3.38
CA ILE A 108 -17.87 5.91 4.71
C ILE A 108 -18.11 4.68 5.59
N PHE A 109 -18.74 3.64 5.05
CA PHE A 109 -18.94 2.38 5.75
C PHE A 109 -17.60 1.78 6.21
N ALA A 110 -16.63 1.64 5.32
CA ALA A 110 -15.33 1.08 5.66
C ALA A 110 -14.63 1.90 6.77
N LEU A 111 -14.66 3.22 6.69
CA LEU A 111 -14.04 4.08 7.69
C LEU A 111 -14.72 3.97 9.07
N LEU A 112 -16.04 3.99 9.13
CA LEU A 112 -16.78 4.02 10.40
C LEU A 112 -17.00 2.64 11.03
N PHE A 113 -17.10 1.58 10.23
CA PHE A 113 -17.57 0.26 10.70
C PHE A 113 -16.56 -0.87 10.51
N HIS A 114 -15.31 -0.59 10.11
CA HIS A 114 -14.28 -1.63 9.97
C HIS A 114 -14.07 -2.44 11.25
N ARG A 115 -14.05 -1.80 12.43
CA ARG A 115 -13.94 -2.52 13.71
C ARG A 115 -15.24 -3.19 14.12
N TRP A 116 -16.34 -2.47 13.95
CA TRP A 116 -17.68 -2.93 14.34
C TRP A 116 -18.05 -4.27 13.71
N LEU A 117 -17.67 -4.50 12.44
CA LEU A 117 -17.92 -5.76 11.72
C LEU A 117 -17.32 -7.00 12.42
N PHE A 118 -16.19 -6.84 13.11
CA PHE A 118 -15.47 -7.96 13.73
C PHE A 118 -15.64 -7.99 15.25
N GLU A 119 -15.83 -6.85 15.90
CA GLU A 119 -15.91 -6.76 17.37
C GLU A 119 -17.34 -6.86 17.91
N VAL A 120 -18.37 -6.54 17.10
CA VAL A 120 -19.78 -6.63 17.51
C VAL A 120 -20.46 -7.84 16.87
N SER A 121 -21.21 -8.60 17.66
CA SER A 121 -21.93 -9.79 17.19
C SER A 121 -23.04 -9.40 16.21
N LEU A 122 -22.91 -9.84 14.95
CA LEU A 122 -23.92 -9.63 13.90
C LEU A 122 -24.82 -10.85 13.75
N GLU A 123 -26.13 -10.62 13.79
CA GLU A 123 -27.12 -11.66 13.51
C GLU A 123 -27.31 -11.80 11.99
N GLY A 124 -26.87 -12.94 11.42
CA GLY A 124 -27.21 -13.33 10.05
C GLY A 124 -26.03 -13.39 9.06
N LYS A 125 -25.90 -14.53 8.37
CA LYS A 125 -24.82 -14.80 7.39
C LYS A 125 -24.90 -13.93 6.13
N GLU A 126 -26.10 -13.59 5.65
CA GLU A 126 -26.27 -12.73 4.46
C GLU A 126 -25.86 -11.28 4.72
N VAL A 127 -26.13 -10.79 5.94
CA VAL A 127 -25.74 -9.46 6.40
C VAL A 127 -24.21 -9.35 6.46
N SER A 128 -23.55 -10.39 7.00
CA SER A 128 -22.08 -10.49 7.02
C SER A 128 -21.48 -10.44 5.61
N LEU A 129 -22.05 -11.13 4.62
CA LEU A 129 -21.53 -11.10 3.24
C LEU A 129 -21.62 -9.71 2.62
N ARG A 130 -22.79 -9.05 2.73
CA ARG A 130 -22.99 -7.71 2.16
C ARG A 130 -22.04 -6.69 2.78
N TYR A 131 -21.91 -6.70 4.11
CA TYR A 131 -21.04 -5.79 4.83
C TYR A 131 -19.56 -6.05 4.55
N SER A 132 -19.14 -7.31 4.51
CA SER A 132 -17.74 -7.65 4.18
C SER A 132 -17.38 -7.22 2.76
N SER A 133 -18.29 -7.39 1.80
CA SER A 133 -18.08 -6.94 0.42
C SER A 133 -17.89 -5.42 0.33
N ALA A 134 -18.71 -4.64 1.05
CA ALA A 134 -18.56 -3.19 1.05
C ALA A 134 -17.38 -2.69 1.87
N LEU A 135 -16.97 -3.41 2.92
CA LEU A 135 -15.72 -3.13 3.60
C LEU A 135 -14.56 -3.22 2.60
N VAL A 136 -14.46 -4.32 1.86
CA VAL A 136 -13.40 -4.50 0.86
C VAL A 136 -13.49 -3.46 -0.25
N GLN A 137 -14.68 -3.16 -0.77
CA GLN A 137 -14.85 -2.15 -1.82
C GLN A 137 -14.53 -0.74 -1.32
N GLY A 138 -14.99 -0.38 -0.12
CA GLY A 138 -14.72 0.90 0.53
C GLY A 138 -13.25 1.08 0.85
N ALA A 139 -12.62 0.07 1.45
CA ALA A 139 -11.19 0.03 1.74
C ALA A 139 -10.35 0.16 0.45
N THR A 140 -10.73 -0.55 -0.62
CA THR A 140 -10.11 -0.41 -1.94
C THR A 140 -10.12 1.05 -2.41
N ASN A 141 -11.28 1.70 -2.33
CA ASN A 141 -11.44 3.08 -2.80
C ASN A 141 -10.62 4.06 -1.96
N VAL A 142 -10.62 3.95 -0.64
CA VAL A 142 -9.88 4.88 0.24
C VAL A 142 -8.37 4.68 0.12
N PHE A 143 -7.88 3.44 -0.01
CA PHE A 143 -6.45 3.21 -0.22
C PHE A 143 -5.99 3.73 -1.59
N TRP A 144 -6.86 3.71 -2.61
CA TRP A 144 -6.57 4.37 -3.89
C TRP A 144 -6.48 5.90 -3.75
N ILE A 145 -7.25 6.53 -2.85
CA ILE A 145 -7.11 7.97 -2.56
C ILE A 145 -5.73 8.24 -1.97
N ASP A 146 -5.26 7.43 -1.03
CA ASP A 146 -3.91 7.53 -0.46
C ASP A 146 -2.82 7.39 -1.52
N ILE A 147 -2.94 6.41 -2.44
CA ILE A 147 -2.03 6.28 -3.59
C ILE A 147 -2.05 7.52 -4.48
N GLN A 148 -3.23 8.04 -4.82
CA GLN A 148 -3.38 9.19 -5.72
C GLN A 148 -2.82 10.48 -5.14
N THR A 149 -2.99 10.66 -3.83
CA THR A 149 -2.48 11.82 -3.09
C THR A 149 -1.05 11.63 -2.60
N ASN A 150 -0.50 10.41 -2.72
CA ASN A 150 0.78 10.00 -2.15
C ASN A 150 0.87 10.32 -0.64
N THR A 151 -0.18 9.96 0.09
CA THR A 151 -0.29 10.14 1.54
C THR A 151 -0.76 8.83 2.19
N ARG A 152 -0.76 8.78 3.53
CA ARG A 152 -1.05 7.57 4.30
C ARG A 152 -2.15 7.80 5.34
N TYR A 153 -3.21 8.55 4.99
CA TYR A 153 -4.30 8.88 5.93
C TYR A 153 -5.05 7.64 6.41
N PHE A 154 -5.12 6.60 5.58
CA PHE A 154 -5.86 5.38 5.83
C PHE A 154 -4.96 4.21 6.25
N LEU A 155 -3.71 4.50 6.61
CA LEU A 155 -2.77 3.53 7.18
C LEU A 155 -3.33 2.82 8.44
N PRO A 156 -3.98 3.50 9.39
CA PRO A 156 -4.60 2.82 10.54
C PRO A 156 -5.66 1.79 10.15
N LEU A 157 -6.52 2.11 9.17
CA LEU A 157 -7.47 1.14 8.61
C LEU A 157 -6.75 -0.06 8.00
N TYR A 158 -5.67 0.18 7.23
CA TYR A 158 -4.88 -0.90 6.64
C TYR A 158 -4.26 -1.81 7.71
N HIS A 159 -3.62 -1.22 8.73
CA HIS A 159 -3.03 -1.97 9.84
C HIS A 159 -4.06 -2.83 10.56
N TYR A 160 -5.21 -2.27 10.92
CA TYR A 160 -6.27 -3.04 11.57
C TYR A 160 -6.70 -4.24 10.71
N LEU A 161 -6.92 -4.03 9.40
CA LEU A 161 -7.32 -5.10 8.50
C LEU A 161 -6.23 -6.16 8.29
N LEU A 162 -4.96 -5.77 8.33
CA LEU A 162 -3.83 -6.70 8.19
C LEU A 162 -3.58 -7.46 9.50
N GLU A 163 -3.25 -6.76 10.57
CA GLU A 163 -2.75 -7.35 11.80
C GLU A 163 -3.84 -7.90 12.69
N GLU A 164 -4.93 -7.16 12.88
CA GLU A 164 -6.01 -7.55 13.81
C GLU A 164 -7.06 -8.45 13.14
N VAL A 165 -7.15 -8.45 11.81
CA VAL A 165 -8.13 -9.25 11.07
C VAL A 165 -7.47 -10.36 10.27
N ALA A 166 -6.59 -10.05 9.31
CA ALA A 166 -6.06 -11.06 8.41
C ALA A 166 -5.05 -12.02 9.08
N LEU A 167 -4.26 -11.54 10.04
CA LEU A 167 -3.32 -12.37 10.79
C LEU A 167 -3.96 -13.07 12.01
N VAL A 168 -5.25 -12.83 12.29
CA VAL A 168 -5.98 -13.44 13.41
C VAL A 168 -7.05 -14.40 12.87
N PRO A 169 -6.82 -15.73 12.89
CA PRO A 169 -7.75 -16.73 12.33
C PRO A 169 -9.18 -16.63 12.86
N ASP A 170 -9.33 -16.34 14.16
CA ASP A 170 -10.64 -16.23 14.83
C ASP A 170 -11.50 -15.10 14.25
N GLN A 171 -10.87 -14.03 13.74
CA GLN A 171 -11.56 -12.91 13.13
C GLN A 171 -11.98 -13.22 11.70
N LEU A 172 -11.19 -13.99 10.96
CA LEU A 172 -11.52 -14.42 9.59
C LEU A 172 -12.74 -15.34 9.53
N ILE A 173 -13.00 -16.13 10.59
CA ILE A 173 -14.19 -17.01 10.67
C ILE A 173 -15.50 -16.19 10.67
N LYS A 174 -15.46 -14.92 11.09
CA LYS A 174 -16.64 -14.04 11.17
C LYS A 174 -17.12 -13.56 9.80
N ILE A 175 -16.25 -13.62 8.78
CA ILE A 175 -16.57 -13.22 7.42
C ILE A 175 -16.70 -14.44 6.50
N SER A 176 -17.41 -14.27 5.38
CA SER A 176 -17.52 -15.36 4.42
C SER A 176 -16.14 -15.72 3.82
N PRO A 177 -15.90 -16.98 3.42
CA PRO A 177 -14.63 -17.38 2.80
C PRO A 177 -14.31 -16.56 1.54
N GLN A 178 -15.33 -16.16 0.78
CA GLN A 178 -15.15 -15.31 -0.40
C GLN A 178 -14.72 -13.89 -0.01
N ALA A 179 -15.29 -13.32 1.05
CA ALA A 179 -14.87 -12.03 1.55
C ALA A 179 -13.44 -12.07 2.11
N GLY A 180 -13.07 -13.15 2.80
CA GLY A 180 -11.70 -13.39 3.25
C GLY A 180 -10.72 -13.37 2.08
N ARG A 181 -10.99 -14.13 1.01
CA ARG A 181 -10.17 -14.10 -0.21
C ARG A 181 -10.03 -12.70 -0.80
N ASN A 182 -11.14 -11.97 -0.92
CA ASN A 182 -11.15 -10.61 -1.45
C ASN A 182 -10.35 -9.64 -0.55
N LEU A 183 -10.41 -9.82 0.77
CA LEU A 183 -9.63 -9.05 1.74
C LEU A 183 -8.13 -9.31 1.56
N PHE A 184 -7.70 -10.57 1.42
CA PHE A 184 -6.29 -10.89 1.17
C PHE A 184 -5.80 -10.34 -0.17
N CYS A 185 -6.62 -10.41 -1.23
CA CYS A 185 -6.31 -9.75 -2.51
C CYS A 185 -6.15 -8.24 -2.35
N LEU A 186 -7.04 -7.59 -1.60
CA LEU A 186 -6.96 -6.17 -1.27
C LEU A 186 -5.64 -5.86 -0.53
N LEU A 187 -5.36 -6.55 0.57
CA LEU A 187 -4.16 -6.32 1.38
C LEU A 187 -2.88 -6.51 0.58
N SER A 188 -2.84 -7.51 -0.30
CA SER A 188 -1.71 -7.79 -1.20
C SER A 188 -1.37 -6.59 -2.09
N ARG A 189 -2.39 -5.91 -2.64
CA ARG A 189 -2.18 -4.75 -3.53
C ARG A 189 -1.50 -3.58 -2.83
N PHE A 190 -1.81 -3.36 -1.56
CA PHE A 190 -1.38 -2.16 -0.82
C PHE A 190 -0.27 -2.41 0.20
N MET A 191 0.17 -3.66 0.40
CA MET A 191 1.20 -4.03 1.38
C MET A 191 2.51 -3.27 1.19
N LEU A 192 3.00 -3.17 -0.05
CA LEU A 192 4.24 -2.44 -0.31
C LEU A 192 4.07 -0.93 -0.15
N PHE A 193 2.88 -0.37 -0.40
CA PHE A 193 2.63 1.06 -0.26
C PHE A 193 2.71 1.55 1.19
N TYR A 194 2.21 0.72 2.10
CA TYR A 194 2.18 1.01 3.53
C TYR A 194 3.39 0.46 4.31
N ASP A 195 4.45 0.02 3.62
CA ASP A 195 5.68 -0.51 4.23
C ASP A 195 5.47 -1.73 5.17
N GLN A 196 4.45 -2.56 4.88
CA GLN A 196 4.11 -3.74 5.69
C GLN A 196 4.69 -5.05 5.13
N ASP A 197 5.69 -4.96 4.26
CA ASP A 197 6.34 -6.11 3.63
C ASP A 197 7.09 -7.01 4.63
N HIS A 198 7.48 -6.49 5.80
CA HIS A 198 8.06 -7.29 6.88
C HIS A 198 7.10 -8.37 7.43
N LEU A 199 5.78 -8.18 7.25
CA LEU A 199 4.74 -9.15 7.65
C LEU A 199 4.41 -10.15 6.54
N LEU A 200 5.02 -10.05 5.36
CA LEU A 200 4.65 -10.81 4.17
C LEU A 200 4.69 -12.33 4.39
N THR A 201 5.71 -12.85 5.07
CA THR A 201 5.81 -14.30 5.34
C THR A 201 4.66 -14.80 6.22
N SER A 202 4.34 -14.07 7.28
CA SER A 202 3.20 -14.38 8.17
C SER A 202 1.87 -14.28 7.42
N PHE A 203 1.72 -13.21 6.63
CA PHE A 203 0.53 -12.96 5.81
C PHE A 203 0.26 -14.11 4.83
N LEU A 204 1.29 -14.63 4.17
CA LEU A 204 1.10 -15.76 3.25
C LEU A 204 0.85 -17.09 3.95
N GLY A 205 1.34 -17.26 5.18
CA GLY A 205 0.99 -18.41 6.02
C GLY A 205 -0.52 -18.46 6.32
N HIS A 206 -1.18 -17.32 6.39
CA HIS A 206 -2.62 -17.19 6.66
C HIS A 206 -3.48 -17.06 5.40
N PHE A 207 -2.88 -17.13 4.21
CA PHE A 207 -3.60 -16.87 2.95
C PHE A 207 -4.73 -17.91 2.74
N PRO A 208 -5.97 -17.48 2.45
CA PRO A 208 -7.08 -18.39 2.32
C PRO A 208 -6.94 -19.25 1.07
N ALA A 209 -7.34 -20.53 1.17
CA ALA A 209 -7.32 -21.43 0.03
C ALA A 209 -8.33 -20.99 -1.05
N PHE A 210 -7.86 -20.90 -2.29
CA PHE A 210 -8.70 -20.63 -3.46
C PHE A 210 -9.11 -21.94 -4.14
N PRO A 211 -10.35 -22.04 -4.65
CA PRO A 211 -10.81 -23.25 -5.36
C PRO A 211 -9.98 -23.51 -6.62
N ASN A 212 -9.46 -22.45 -7.24
CA ASN A 212 -8.66 -22.52 -8.46
C ASN A 212 -7.14 -22.54 -8.19
N SER A 213 -6.72 -22.82 -6.96
CA SER A 213 -5.30 -22.86 -6.58
C SER A 213 -4.49 -23.85 -7.44
N PHE A 214 -5.07 -24.98 -7.84
CA PHE A 214 -4.42 -25.91 -8.78
C PHE A 214 -4.03 -25.26 -10.12
N LEU A 215 -4.80 -24.29 -10.60
CA LEU A 215 -4.57 -23.59 -11.88
C LEU A 215 -3.68 -22.37 -11.74
N VAL A 216 -3.76 -21.65 -10.62
CA VAL A 216 -3.05 -20.38 -10.41
C VAL A 216 -1.72 -20.61 -9.70
N GLY A 217 -1.69 -21.45 -8.67
CA GLY A 217 -0.55 -21.68 -7.79
C GLY A 217 -0.90 -21.45 -6.31
N GLY A 218 0.13 -21.18 -5.52
CA GLY A 218 0.03 -21.00 -4.07
C GLY A 218 -0.28 -19.56 -3.65
N ALA A 219 -0.22 -19.30 -2.34
CA ALA A 219 -0.42 -17.97 -1.76
C ALA A 219 0.50 -16.89 -2.38
N ALA A 220 1.79 -17.25 -2.56
CA ALA A 220 2.77 -16.40 -3.22
C ALA A 220 2.37 -16.00 -4.65
N ASP A 221 1.80 -16.93 -5.41
CA ASP A 221 1.36 -16.65 -6.77
C ASP A 221 0.21 -15.64 -6.79
N TYR A 222 -0.80 -15.81 -5.92
CA TYR A 222 -1.90 -14.85 -5.79
C TYR A 222 -1.41 -13.47 -5.37
N PHE A 223 -0.52 -13.40 -4.38
CA PHE A 223 0.09 -12.13 -3.95
C PHE A 223 0.79 -11.43 -5.12
N VAL A 224 1.65 -12.15 -5.86
CA VAL A 224 2.39 -11.58 -6.98
C VAL A 224 1.48 -11.18 -8.14
N ILE A 225 0.39 -11.92 -8.40
CA ILE A 225 -0.60 -11.54 -9.39
C ILE A 225 -1.26 -10.20 -9.03
N GLU A 226 -1.72 -10.06 -7.79
CA GLU A 226 -2.36 -8.82 -7.32
C GLU A 226 -1.38 -7.64 -7.34
N LEU A 227 -0.13 -7.88 -6.94
CA LEU A 227 0.93 -6.88 -7.02
C LEU A 227 1.22 -6.47 -8.47
N THR A 228 1.30 -7.44 -9.38
CA THR A 228 1.55 -7.18 -10.81
C THR A 228 0.42 -6.34 -11.42
N ASP A 229 -0.83 -6.64 -11.06
CA ASP A 229 -1.99 -5.90 -11.53
C ASP A 229 -2.09 -4.50 -10.92
N GLN A 230 -1.60 -4.34 -9.70
CA GLN A 230 -1.48 -3.04 -9.08
C GLN A 230 -0.47 -2.18 -9.85
N LEU A 231 0.73 -2.70 -10.14
CA LEU A 231 1.77 -1.96 -10.86
C LEU A 231 1.28 -1.38 -12.20
N GLN A 232 0.50 -2.17 -12.96
CA GLN A 232 -0.05 -1.73 -14.26
C GLN A 232 -1.05 -0.58 -14.14
N LYS A 233 -1.69 -0.42 -12.98
CA LYS A 233 -2.68 0.64 -12.71
C LYS A 233 -2.07 1.90 -12.11
N LEU A 234 -0.85 1.82 -11.56
CA LEU A 234 -0.18 2.95 -10.93
C LEU A 234 0.21 4.02 -11.95
N LYS A 235 -0.28 5.24 -11.73
CA LYS A 235 0.04 6.43 -12.53
C LYS A 235 0.88 7.45 -11.78
N VAL A 236 0.98 7.32 -10.46
CA VAL A 236 1.74 8.22 -9.59
C VAL A 236 3.18 7.75 -9.52
N GLU A 237 4.08 8.51 -10.14
CA GLU A 237 5.50 8.16 -10.27
C GLU A 237 6.21 7.84 -8.95
N PRO A 238 6.15 8.67 -7.89
CA PRO A 238 6.84 8.36 -6.63
C PRO A 238 6.33 7.05 -6.00
N VAL A 239 5.03 6.78 -6.11
CA VAL A 239 4.43 5.52 -5.64
C VAL A 239 4.95 4.35 -6.46
N LEU A 240 4.98 4.44 -7.78
CA LEU A 240 5.51 3.38 -8.64
C LEU A 240 6.98 3.07 -8.33
N LEU A 241 7.81 4.11 -8.15
CA LEU A 241 9.22 3.95 -7.74
C LEU A 241 9.33 3.24 -6.39
N HIS A 242 8.50 3.63 -5.42
CA HIS A 242 8.45 3.01 -4.11
C HIS A 242 8.12 1.52 -4.21
N TYR A 243 7.07 1.13 -4.94
CA TYR A 243 6.74 -0.27 -5.18
C TYR A 243 7.91 -1.04 -5.80
N LEU A 244 8.50 -0.51 -6.89
CA LEU A 244 9.64 -1.17 -7.56
C LEU A 244 10.83 -1.39 -6.62
N SER A 245 11.09 -0.45 -5.70
CA SER A 245 12.17 -0.58 -4.71
C SER A 245 11.88 -1.67 -3.66
N ARG A 246 10.63 -1.80 -3.21
CA ARG A 246 10.21 -2.77 -2.19
C ARG A 246 10.02 -4.19 -2.74
N MET A 247 9.85 -4.33 -4.06
CA MET A 247 9.74 -5.65 -4.72
C MET A 247 10.97 -6.55 -4.57
N THR A 248 12.09 -6.00 -4.09
CA THR A 248 13.28 -6.78 -3.72
C THR A 248 12.98 -7.91 -2.73
N ILE A 249 11.93 -7.78 -1.91
CA ILE A 249 11.49 -8.84 -0.98
C ILE A 249 11.08 -10.15 -1.67
N LEU A 250 10.72 -10.10 -2.95
CA LEU A 250 10.33 -11.28 -3.73
C LEU A 250 11.53 -12.09 -4.25
N GLN A 251 12.76 -11.67 -3.94
CA GLN A 251 13.96 -12.35 -4.40
C GLN A 251 14.04 -13.78 -3.82
N GLY A 252 14.24 -14.76 -4.71
CA GLY A 252 14.39 -16.17 -4.31
C GLY A 252 13.08 -16.92 -4.10
N TRP A 253 11.94 -16.31 -4.40
CA TRP A 253 10.64 -16.94 -4.23
C TRP A 253 10.32 -17.90 -5.38
N GLU A 254 9.86 -19.10 -5.02
CA GLU A 254 9.41 -20.10 -5.98
C GLU A 254 7.99 -19.80 -6.44
N LEU A 255 7.89 -19.15 -7.59
CA LEU A 255 6.63 -18.81 -8.24
C LEU A 255 6.35 -19.77 -9.39
N ARG A 256 5.07 -19.99 -9.70
CA ARG A 256 4.68 -20.70 -10.91
C ARG A 256 5.20 -19.97 -12.14
N MET A 257 5.59 -20.72 -13.17
CA MET A 257 6.12 -20.17 -14.41
C MET A 257 5.20 -19.13 -15.07
N SER A 258 3.88 -19.32 -15.03
CA SER A 258 2.90 -18.36 -15.54
C SER A 258 2.94 -17.03 -14.79
N THR A 259 2.98 -17.08 -13.46
CA THR A 259 3.05 -15.91 -12.58
C THR A 259 4.37 -15.16 -12.76
N SER A 260 5.47 -15.91 -12.72
CA SER A 260 6.83 -15.42 -12.96
C SER A 260 6.95 -14.73 -14.33
N THR A 261 6.42 -15.33 -15.38
CA THR A 261 6.43 -14.77 -16.74
C THR A 261 5.61 -13.48 -16.83
N ARG A 262 4.42 -13.44 -16.19
CA ARG A 262 3.57 -12.25 -16.15
C ARG A 262 4.25 -11.09 -15.43
N LEU A 263 4.85 -11.34 -14.27
CA LEU A 263 5.61 -10.35 -13.52
C LEU A 263 6.80 -9.82 -14.34
N LYS A 264 7.57 -10.72 -14.95
CA LYS A 264 8.70 -10.39 -15.81
C LYS A 264 8.28 -9.50 -16.99
N SER A 265 7.18 -9.85 -17.66
CA SER A 265 6.62 -9.06 -18.76
C SER A 265 6.17 -7.66 -18.31
N CYS A 266 5.50 -7.57 -17.15
CA CYS A 266 5.10 -6.31 -16.55
C CYS A 266 6.31 -5.40 -16.27
N LEU A 267 7.32 -5.91 -15.57
CA LEU A 267 8.55 -5.16 -15.29
C LEU A 267 9.29 -4.74 -16.57
N TYR A 268 9.34 -5.63 -17.57
CA TYR A 268 9.97 -5.31 -18.85
C TYR A 268 9.24 -4.17 -19.59
N SER A 269 7.92 -4.07 -19.48
CA SER A 269 7.16 -2.96 -20.07
C SER A 269 7.60 -1.59 -19.51
N PHE A 270 7.98 -1.55 -18.23
CA PHE A 270 8.51 -0.34 -17.59
C PHE A 270 9.96 0.00 -17.99
N THR A 271 10.66 -0.86 -18.73
CA THR A 271 12.07 -0.62 -19.13
C THR A 271 12.24 0.11 -20.46
N SER A 272 11.18 0.16 -21.27
CA SER A 272 11.24 0.67 -22.65
C SER A 272 11.16 2.20 -22.69
N PRO A 273 12.03 2.89 -23.45
CA PRO A 273 11.91 4.32 -23.71
C PRO A 273 10.79 4.62 -24.73
N GLY A 274 10.18 5.81 -24.66
CA GLY A 274 9.18 6.27 -25.64
C GLY A 274 8.59 7.64 -25.30
N GLY A 275 7.53 8.04 -26.02
CA GLY A 275 6.87 9.35 -25.94
C GLY A 275 6.20 9.69 -24.59
N PRO A 276 5.34 10.72 -24.51
CA PRO A 276 4.88 11.31 -23.24
C PRO A 276 4.08 10.38 -22.31
N ALA A 277 3.62 9.22 -22.80
CA ALA A 277 2.94 8.18 -22.00
C ALA A 277 3.87 7.07 -21.48
N TYR A 278 5.19 7.17 -21.71
CA TYR A 278 6.17 6.15 -21.32
C TYR A 278 6.77 6.43 -19.93
N PRO A 279 7.28 5.40 -19.24
CA PRO A 279 7.88 5.56 -17.91
C PRO A 279 9.06 6.52 -17.94
N THR A 280 9.20 7.33 -16.90
CA THR A 280 10.33 8.26 -16.75
C THR A 280 11.66 7.52 -16.63
N ARG A 281 12.78 8.24 -16.79
CA ARG A 281 14.11 7.63 -16.64
C ARG A 281 14.30 6.97 -15.27
N ALA A 282 13.79 7.58 -14.21
CA ALA A 282 13.86 7.03 -12.86
C ALA A 282 13.12 5.68 -12.79
N VAL A 283 11.88 5.64 -13.29
CA VAL A 283 11.08 4.40 -13.31
C VAL A 283 11.74 3.32 -14.15
N ARG A 284 12.31 3.66 -15.32
CA ARG A 284 13.02 2.68 -16.16
C ARG A 284 14.23 2.08 -15.46
N HIS A 285 15.02 2.90 -14.76
CA HIS A 285 16.18 2.42 -14.00
C HIS A 285 15.78 1.55 -12.82
N ALA A 286 14.77 1.98 -12.05
CA ALA A 286 14.20 1.17 -10.98
C ALA A 286 13.68 -0.18 -11.51
N ALA A 287 12.94 -0.17 -12.61
CA ALA A 287 12.43 -1.37 -13.24
C ALA A 287 13.55 -2.30 -13.72
N TRP A 288 14.62 -1.78 -14.34
CA TRP A 288 15.79 -2.59 -14.70
C TRP A 288 16.45 -3.24 -13.48
N ASN A 289 16.65 -2.48 -12.40
CA ASN A 289 17.25 -2.98 -11.17
C ASN A 289 16.39 -4.10 -10.55
N THR A 290 15.08 -3.88 -10.42
CA THR A 290 14.14 -4.88 -9.90
C THR A 290 14.08 -6.11 -10.80
N LEU A 291 14.05 -5.93 -12.12
CA LEU A 291 13.99 -7.00 -13.11
C LEU A 291 15.26 -7.87 -13.10
N ASP A 292 16.43 -7.26 -12.93
CA ASP A 292 17.71 -7.97 -12.86
C ASP A 292 17.90 -8.71 -11.54
N LEU A 293 17.39 -8.15 -10.44
CA LEU A 293 17.44 -8.78 -9.12
C LEU A 293 16.50 -9.98 -9.02
N LEU A 294 15.25 -9.86 -9.50
CA LEU A 294 14.26 -10.94 -9.44
C LEU A 294 14.51 -12.02 -10.50
N PHE A 295 15.04 -11.65 -11.66
CA PHE A 295 15.30 -12.59 -12.76
C PHE A 295 16.75 -12.46 -13.24
N PRO A 296 17.72 -13.01 -12.50
CA PRO A 296 19.14 -12.91 -12.85
C PRO A 296 19.47 -13.65 -14.15
N VAL A 297 18.74 -14.74 -14.43
CA VAL A 297 18.91 -15.53 -15.65
C VAL A 297 18.43 -14.74 -16.86
N GLY A 298 19.36 -14.43 -17.77
CA GLY A 298 19.10 -13.63 -18.96
C GLY A 298 19.31 -12.12 -18.77
N ARG A 299 19.92 -11.67 -17.67
CA ARG A 299 20.32 -10.27 -17.47
C ARG A 299 21.11 -9.71 -18.66
N TYR A 300 22.24 -10.34 -18.98
CA TYR A 300 23.13 -9.90 -20.06
C TYR A 300 22.43 -9.83 -21.44
N PRO A 301 21.76 -10.89 -21.94
CA PRO A 301 21.11 -10.82 -23.24
C PRO A 301 19.98 -9.76 -23.28
N ARG A 302 19.23 -9.54 -22.20
CA ARG A 302 18.21 -8.46 -22.14
C ARG A 302 18.82 -7.08 -22.34
N HIS A 303 19.94 -6.78 -21.68
CA HIS A 303 20.62 -5.49 -21.84
C HIS A 303 21.19 -5.30 -23.24
N VAL A 304 21.77 -6.36 -23.84
CA VAL A 304 22.28 -6.33 -25.21
C VAL A 304 21.14 -6.07 -26.21
N ILE A 305 20.02 -6.77 -26.08
CA ILE A 305 18.84 -6.59 -26.93
C ILE A 305 18.28 -5.16 -26.77
N SER A 306 18.17 -4.67 -25.53
CA SER A 306 17.70 -3.30 -25.27
C SER A 306 18.63 -2.25 -25.88
N LEU A 307 19.94 -2.45 -25.78
CA LEU A 307 20.95 -1.58 -26.40
C LEU A 307 20.80 -1.59 -27.93
N PHE A 308 20.70 -2.77 -28.54
CA PHE A 308 20.52 -2.92 -29.99
C PHE A 308 19.27 -2.18 -30.49
N PHE A 309 18.13 -2.33 -29.82
CA PHE A 309 16.91 -1.60 -30.19
C PHE A 309 17.07 -0.09 -30.01
N ARG A 310 17.74 0.40 -28.95
CA ARG A 310 18.00 1.84 -28.79
C ARG A 310 18.88 2.40 -29.90
N LEU A 311 19.85 1.62 -30.38
CA LEU A 311 20.73 2.00 -31.48
C LEU A 311 20.00 2.04 -32.83
N LEU A 312 18.95 1.24 -33.01
CA LEU A 312 18.13 1.22 -34.22
C LEU A 312 17.15 2.40 -34.35
N TYR A 313 16.85 3.14 -33.27
CA TYR A 313 15.95 4.31 -33.32
C TYR A 313 16.72 5.64 -33.45
N PRO A 314 16.64 6.33 -34.61
CA PRO A 314 17.48 7.51 -34.92
C PRO A 314 17.35 8.69 -33.94
N TRP A 315 16.19 8.85 -33.30
CA TRP A 315 15.88 9.99 -32.43
C TRP A 315 16.51 9.94 -31.03
N TYR A 316 16.91 8.76 -30.54
CA TYR A 316 17.53 8.59 -29.20
C TYR A 316 19.05 8.43 -29.25
N TRP A 317 19.60 8.23 -30.44
CA TRP A 317 21.03 7.95 -30.68
C TRP A 317 21.97 9.04 -30.14
N PRO A 318 21.77 10.36 -30.39
CA PRO A 318 22.74 11.36 -29.96
C PRO A 318 22.86 11.47 -28.44
N SER A 319 21.72 11.52 -27.73
CA SER A 319 21.69 11.63 -26.27
C SER A 319 22.12 10.33 -25.57
N SER A 320 21.75 9.17 -26.12
CA SER A 320 22.14 7.87 -25.54
C SER A 320 23.62 7.58 -25.76
N CYS A 321 24.16 7.89 -26.94
CA CYS A 321 25.59 7.78 -27.24
C CYS A 321 26.40 8.73 -26.36
N TRP A 322 25.94 9.99 -26.21
CA TRP A 322 26.58 10.96 -25.31
C TRP A 322 26.59 10.48 -23.85
N ASN A 323 25.45 10.00 -23.33
CA ASN A 323 25.40 9.47 -21.97
C ASN A 323 26.28 8.23 -21.80
N PHE A 324 26.30 7.32 -22.78
CA PHE A 324 27.16 6.13 -22.75
C PHE A 324 28.64 6.51 -22.69
N VAL A 325 29.08 7.42 -23.57
CA VAL A 325 30.44 7.99 -23.56
C VAL A 325 30.74 8.62 -22.20
N MET A 326 29.84 9.44 -21.67
CA MET A 326 30.03 10.07 -20.35
C MET A 326 30.14 9.04 -19.22
N THR A 327 29.33 7.98 -19.21
CA THR A 327 29.47 6.90 -18.23
C THR A 327 30.77 6.11 -18.41
N CYS A 328 31.20 5.82 -19.63
CA CYS A 328 32.48 5.15 -19.88
C CYS A 328 33.66 6.01 -19.40
N VAL A 329 33.66 7.30 -19.74
CA VAL A 329 34.68 8.26 -19.30
C VAL A 329 34.69 8.38 -17.77
N SER A 330 33.52 8.50 -17.15
CA SER A 330 33.39 8.55 -15.68
C SER A 330 33.91 7.27 -15.02
N THR A 331 33.57 6.10 -15.56
CA THR A 331 34.03 4.81 -15.01
C THR A 331 35.55 4.64 -15.15
N ILE A 332 36.11 5.04 -16.30
CA ILE A 332 37.56 5.04 -16.53
C ILE A 332 38.24 6.03 -15.57
N TYR A 333 37.67 7.21 -15.38
CA TYR A 333 38.18 8.22 -14.44
C TYR A 333 38.20 7.70 -13.00
N TYR A 334 37.10 7.12 -12.51
CA TYR A 334 37.05 6.52 -11.18
C TYR A 334 37.98 5.32 -11.02
N TYR A 335 38.15 4.51 -12.08
CA TYR A 335 39.11 3.41 -12.08
C TYR A 335 40.55 3.91 -11.95
N ILE A 336 40.92 4.94 -12.72
CA ILE A 336 42.26 5.55 -12.65
C ILE A 336 42.48 6.19 -11.28
N LEU A 337 41.49 6.91 -10.75
CA LEU A 337 41.56 7.47 -9.39
C LEU A 337 41.78 6.38 -8.33
N ASN A 338 41.01 5.30 -8.38
CA ASN A 338 41.17 4.18 -7.46
C ASN A 338 42.54 3.49 -7.61
N LEU A 339 43.06 3.39 -8.84
CA LEU A 339 44.40 2.86 -9.09
C LEU A 339 45.48 3.77 -8.49
N LEU A 340 45.35 5.09 -8.65
CA LEU A 340 46.28 6.07 -8.08
C LEU A 340 46.23 6.07 -6.55
N VAL A 341 45.04 6.00 -5.95
CA VAL A 341 44.88 5.86 -4.49
C VAL A 341 45.50 4.57 -3.98
N SER A 342 45.29 3.45 -4.68
CA SER A 342 45.90 2.15 -4.34
C SER A 342 47.43 2.18 -4.45
N ILE A 343 47.98 2.82 -5.48
CA ILE A 343 49.43 3.01 -5.65
C ILE A 343 49.99 3.90 -4.53
N TRP A 344 49.29 4.99 -4.19
CA TRP A 344 49.69 5.91 -3.11
C TRP A 344 49.66 5.23 -1.74
N GLU A 345 48.62 4.46 -1.43
CA GLU A 345 48.55 3.66 -0.21
C GLU A 345 49.68 2.62 -0.13
N ASN A 346 49.99 1.94 -1.25
CA ASN A 346 51.07 0.98 -1.30
C ASN A 346 52.45 1.63 -1.12
N MET A 347 52.66 2.85 -1.63
CA MET A 347 53.88 3.62 -1.38
C MET A 347 53.99 4.04 0.09
N ARG A 348 52.90 4.56 0.69
CA ARG A 348 52.86 4.93 2.11
C ARG A 348 53.14 3.74 3.04
N ARG A 349 52.62 2.55 2.71
CA ARG A 349 52.93 1.30 3.43
C ARG A 349 54.40 0.90 3.32
N ARG A 350 55.04 1.10 2.17
CA ARG A 350 56.47 0.82 1.97
C ARG A 350 57.37 1.79 2.72
N ASP A 351 57.01 3.07 2.80
CA ASP A 351 57.78 4.06 3.57
C ASP A 351 57.68 3.83 5.09
N HIS A 352 56.51 3.41 5.60
CA HIS A 352 56.38 2.98 7.00
C HIS A 352 57.19 1.72 7.32
N GLN A 353 57.36 0.79 6.37
CA GLN A 353 58.22 -0.38 6.58
C GLN A 353 59.72 -0.07 6.52
N ARG A 354 60.12 1.02 5.84
CA ARG A 354 61.52 1.48 5.81
C ARG A 354 61.90 2.24 7.09
N MET A 355 61.02 3.08 7.63
CA MET A 355 61.27 3.77 8.91
C MET A 355 61.31 2.86 10.15
N HIS A 356 60.87 1.61 10.05
CA HIS A 356 61.00 0.60 11.12
C HIS A 356 62.24 -0.30 11.00
N ARG A 357 63.09 -0.09 9.97
CA ARG A 357 64.32 -0.88 9.73
C ARG A 357 65.61 -0.05 9.85
N GLU A 358 65.50 1.25 10.09
CA GLU A 358 66.56 2.10 10.60
C GLU A 358 66.32 2.34 12.09
#